data_AF-A0A261U3X7-F1
#
_entry.id   AF-A0A261U3X7-F1
#
_cell.length_a   1.000
_cell.length_b   1.000
_cell.length_c   1.000
_cell.angle_alpha   90.00
_cell.angle_beta   90.00
_cell.angle_gamma   90.00
#
_symmetry.space_group_name_H-M   'P 1'
#
loop_
_entity.id
_entity.type
_entity.pdbx_description
1 polymer ?
#
loop_
_entity_poly.entity_id
_entity_poly.type
_entity_poly.pdbx_seq_one_letter_code
_entity_poly.pdbx_strand_id
1 'polypeptide(L)'
;MRRLLVRSLLVAGLAAASLGTAQAVQLSAECKSPQGTFFHVPAGKSEPVQKKAGYKNSTWTLVWDSARPEQGIIRHTSTDAGEPPGEQLADVIDGRPALITFLVPDGPEIMVYSLYPTKGLLLASLHGPSNATADATGGTFTARCKVSNSR
;
A
#
# COMPACT_ATOMS: atom_id res chain seq x y z
N MET A 1 31.02 -31.07 67.40
CA MET A 1 31.22 -31.33 65.94
C MET A 1 29.87 -31.35 65.21
N ARG A 2 29.60 -30.32 64.39
CA ARG A 2 28.71 -30.27 63.19
C ARG A 2 28.62 -28.78 62.81
N ARG A 3 29.56 -28.27 62.01
CA ARG A 3 29.62 -28.18 60.53
C ARG A 3 28.74 -27.07 59.93
N LEU A 4 29.47 -26.03 59.50
CA LEU A 4 29.39 -25.29 58.21
C LEU A 4 28.27 -24.26 57.97
N LEU A 5 28.73 -23.00 57.99
CA LEU A 5 28.32 -21.87 57.14
C LEU A 5 27.91 -22.29 55.72
N VAL A 6 26.89 -21.64 55.13
CA VAL A 6 26.98 -21.00 53.80
C VAL A 6 25.98 -19.83 53.73
N ARG A 7 26.52 -18.62 53.55
CA ARG A 7 25.81 -17.44 53.02
C ARG A 7 25.42 -17.71 51.58
N SER A 8 24.18 -17.41 51.17
CA SER A 8 23.88 -17.09 49.76
C SER A 8 22.78 -16.03 49.70
N LEU A 9 23.22 -14.77 49.69
CA LEU A 9 22.59 -13.69 48.94
C LEU A 9 22.55 -14.12 47.47
N LEU A 10 21.42 -14.05 46.77
CA LEU A 10 21.42 -13.71 45.35
C LEU A 10 20.00 -13.37 44.84
N VAL A 11 19.77 -12.06 44.82
CA VAL A 11 19.29 -11.29 43.66
C VAL A 11 17.86 -11.58 43.19
N ALA A 12 16.95 -10.70 43.63
CA ALA A 12 15.77 -10.34 42.86
C ALA A 12 16.23 -9.75 41.53
N GLY A 13 16.41 -10.62 40.53
CA GLY A 13 16.53 -10.20 39.15
C GLY A 13 15.17 -9.67 38.71
N LEU A 14 14.95 -8.36 38.85
CA LEU A 14 14.05 -7.68 37.93
C LEU A 14 14.65 -7.91 36.54
N ALA A 15 14.14 -8.92 35.85
CA ALA A 15 14.19 -8.94 34.40
C ALA A 15 13.38 -7.72 33.95
N ALA A 16 14.07 -6.57 33.85
CA ALA A 16 13.61 -5.48 33.01
C ALA A 16 13.60 -6.06 31.60
N ALA A 17 12.47 -6.67 31.23
CA ALA A 17 12.15 -6.94 29.85
C ALA A 17 12.19 -5.58 29.17
N SER A 18 13.33 -5.26 28.53
CA SER A 18 13.41 -4.23 27.52
C SER A 18 12.55 -4.71 26.37
N LEU A 19 11.23 -4.57 26.53
CA LEU A 19 10.29 -4.43 25.43
C LEU A 19 10.76 -3.19 24.70
N GLY A 20 11.74 -3.37 23.81
CA GLY A 20 12.07 -2.38 22.81
C GLY A 20 10.78 -2.13 22.07
N THR A 21 10.14 -1.01 22.35
CA THR A 21 9.02 -0.53 21.55
C THR A 21 9.61 -0.29 20.16
N ALA A 22 9.40 -1.25 19.26
CA ALA A 22 9.61 -0.99 17.85
C ALA A 22 8.71 0.22 17.53
N GLN A 23 9.34 1.39 17.35
CA GLN A 23 8.62 2.63 17.08
C GLN A 23 7.80 2.41 15.81
N ALA A 24 6.50 2.62 15.91
CA ALA A 24 5.62 2.55 14.76
C ALA A 24 6.10 3.55 13.71
N VAL A 25 6.44 3.06 12.54
CA VAL A 25 6.74 3.88 11.38
C VAL A 25 5.46 4.07 10.58
N GLN A 26 5.12 5.33 10.34
CA GLN A 26 4.11 5.69 9.35
C GLN A 26 4.81 6.16 8.07
N LEU A 27 4.44 5.55 6.95
CA LEU A 27 4.95 5.86 5.63
C LEU A 27 3.86 6.56 4.83
N SER A 28 4.23 7.63 4.12
CA SER A 28 3.40 8.31 3.14
C SER A 28 4.14 8.40 1.81
N ALA A 29 3.46 8.13 0.70
CA ALA A 29 3.99 8.28 -0.64
C ALA A 29 3.04 9.10 -1.52
N GLU A 30 3.53 10.23 -2.03
CA GLU A 30 2.80 11.07 -2.98
C GLU A 30 3.28 10.80 -4.40
N CYS A 31 2.42 10.24 -5.23
CA CYS A 31 2.71 9.81 -6.59
C CYS A 31 1.91 10.68 -7.58
N LYS A 32 2.60 11.52 -8.35
CA LYS A 32 1.96 12.48 -9.27
C LYS A 32 1.84 11.94 -10.68
N SER A 33 0.72 12.25 -11.32
CA SER A 33 0.41 11.97 -12.73
C SER A 33 0.73 10.54 -13.18
N PRO A 34 0.18 9.48 -12.55
CA PRO A 34 0.41 8.10 -12.99
C PRO A 34 0.13 7.90 -14.48
N GLN A 35 1.07 7.23 -15.17
CA GLN A 35 1.00 6.96 -16.61
C GLN A 35 0.87 5.47 -16.87
N GLY A 36 0.10 5.08 -17.88
CA GLY A 36 -0.23 3.68 -18.05
C GLY A 36 -0.97 3.32 -19.34
N THR A 37 -1.62 2.17 -19.29
CA THR A 37 -2.44 1.64 -20.37
C THR A 37 -3.64 0.93 -19.77
N PHE A 38 -4.82 1.20 -20.31
CA PHE A 38 -6.01 0.41 -20.07
C PHE A 38 -6.14 -0.67 -21.14
N PHE A 39 -6.62 -1.82 -20.74
CA PHE A 39 -6.97 -2.93 -21.61
C PHE A 39 -8.40 -3.38 -21.32
N HIS A 40 -9.15 -3.69 -22.37
CA HIS A 40 -10.48 -4.29 -22.24
C HIS A 40 -10.68 -5.29 -23.38
N VAL A 41 -11.53 -6.29 -23.16
CA VAL A 41 -11.93 -7.27 -24.19
C VAL A 41 -13.39 -6.99 -24.55
N PRO A 42 -13.67 -6.35 -25.71
CA PRO A 42 -15.03 -6.02 -26.09
C PRO A 42 -15.93 -7.25 -26.23
N ALA A 43 -17.19 -7.11 -25.84
CA ALA A 43 -18.20 -8.16 -25.99
C ALA A 43 -18.20 -8.75 -27.41
N GLY A 44 -18.10 -10.07 -27.50
CA GLY A 44 -18.04 -10.79 -28.78
C GLY A 44 -16.71 -10.70 -29.53
N LYS A 45 -15.65 -10.17 -28.92
CA LYS A 45 -14.28 -10.18 -29.45
C LYS A 45 -13.39 -11.09 -28.60
N SER A 46 -12.39 -11.67 -29.24
CA SER A 46 -11.36 -12.51 -28.59
C SER A 46 -10.07 -11.74 -28.28
N GLU A 47 -9.86 -10.59 -28.92
CA GLU A 47 -8.63 -9.82 -28.80
C GLU A 47 -8.81 -8.62 -27.86
N PRO A 48 -7.86 -8.37 -26.94
CA PRO A 48 -7.90 -7.22 -26.07
C PRO A 48 -7.54 -5.94 -26.85
N VAL A 49 -8.28 -4.87 -26.58
CA VAL A 49 -7.97 -3.52 -27.06
C VAL A 49 -7.19 -2.78 -25.98
N GLN A 50 -6.01 -2.27 -26.35
CA GLN A 50 -5.16 -1.47 -25.47
C GLN A 50 -5.29 0.01 -25.81
N LYS A 51 -5.46 0.85 -24.80
CA LYS A 51 -5.55 2.30 -24.94
C LYS A 51 -4.58 2.95 -23.98
N LYS A 52 -3.73 3.85 -24.50
CA LYS A 52 -2.86 4.67 -23.66
C LYS A 52 -3.75 5.43 -22.67
N ALA A 53 -3.37 5.35 -21.40
CA ALA A 53 -4.13 5.87 -20.30
C ALA A 53 -3.21 6.59 -19.31
N GLY A 54 -3.81 7.35 -18.42
CA GLY A 54 -3.08 8.00 -17.35
C GLY A 54 -3.96 8.99 -16.65
N TYR A 55 -3.66 9.18 -15.38
CA TYR A 55 -4.39 10.06 -14.48
C TYR A 55 -3.63 11.38 -14.47
N LYS A 56 -3.75 12.14 -15.57
CA LYS A 56 -3.04 13.43 -15.72
C LYS A 56 -3.61 14.41 -14.69
N ASN A 57 -2.75 15.24 -14.11
CA ASN A 57 -3.13 16.17 -13.04
C ASN A 57 -3.67 15.52 -11.76
N SER A 58 -3.56 14.19 -11.64
CA SER A 58 -3.97 13.45 -10.45
C SER A 58 -2.77 13.20 -9.54
N THR A 59 -3.01 13.17 -8.23
CA THR A 59 -2.04 12.72 -7.22
C THR A 59 -2.64 11.56 -6.45
N TRP A 60 -1.89 10.47 -6.37
CA TRP A 60 -2.22 9.33 -5.54
C TRP A 60 -1.34 9.35 -4.30
N THR A 61 -1.97 9.38 -3.13
CA THR A 61 -1.30 9.35 -1.84
C THR A 61 -1.56 8.00 -1.19
N LEU A 62 -0.49 7.29 -0.85
CA LEU A 62 -0.57 6.00 -0.17
C LEU A 62 0.00 6.14 1.23
N VAL A 63 -0.77 5.74 2.24
CA VAL A 63 -0.37 5.82 3.64
C VAL A 63 -0.44 4.42 4.25
N TRP A 64 0.63 4.04 4.94
CA TRP A 64 0.74 2.76 5.65
C TRP A 64 1.38 2.98 7.01
N ASP A 65 0.91 2.24 8.01
CA ASP A 65 1.40 2.31 9.38
C ASP A 65 1.81 0.91 9.83
N SER A 66 3.08 0.75 10.22
CA SER A 66 3.60 -0.52 10.72
C SER A 66 2.95 -1.01 12.02
N ALA A 67 2.23 -0.14 12.75
CA ALA A 67 1.41 -0.55 13.90
C ALA A 67 0.11 -1.26 13.50
N ARG A 68 -0.35 -1.06 12.26
CA ARG A 68 -1.51 -1.73 11.65
C ARG A 68 -1.11 -2.24 10.26
N PRO A 69 -0.20 -3.21 10.20
CA PRO A 69 0.48 -3.58 8.96
C PRO A 69 -0.45 -4.11 7.88
N GLU A 70 -1.63 -4.59 8.25
CA GLU A 70 -2.69 -5.11 7.38
C GLU A 70 -3.63 -4.03 6.82
N GLN A 71 -3.48 -2.76 7.21
CA GLN A 71 -4.34 -1.66 6.79
C GLN A 71 -3.53 -0.52 6.15
N GLY A 72 -4.14 0.11 5.16
CA GLY A 72 -3.62 1.31 4.52
C GLY A 72 -4.73 2.28 4.13
N ILE A 73 -4.32 3.47 3.70
CA ILE A 73 -5.22 4.48 3.16
C ILE A 73 -4.70 4.90 1.80
N ILE A 74 -5.57 4.90 0.81
CA ILE A 74 -5.30 5.44 -0.52
C ILE A 74 -6.17 6.67 -0.72
N ARG A 75 -5.54 7.79 -1.09
CA ARG A 75 -6.23 9.03 -1.42
C ARG A 75 -5.90 9.43 -2.84
N HIS A 76 -6.93 9.62 -3.65
CA HIS A 76 -6.82 10.21 -4.97
C HIS A 76 -7.26 11.67 -4.91
N THR A 77 -6.46 12.55 -5.48
CA THR A 77 -6.89 13.91 -5.82
C THR A 77 -6.72 14.09 -7.32
N SER A 78 -7.70 14.71 -7.97
CA SER A 78 -7.60 15.09 -9.38
C SER A 78 -8.26 16.44 -9.60
N THR A 79 -7.75 17.19 -10.57
CA THR A 79 -8.42 18.38 -11.10
C THR A 79 -9.31 18.06 -12.30
N ASP A 80 -9.29 16.82 -12.78
CA ASP A 80 -10.06 16.39 -13.94
C ASP A 80 -11.47 15.98 -13.48
N ALA A 81 -12.51 16.59 -14.08
CA ALA A 81 -13.89 16.43 -13.65
C ALA A 81 -14.44 14.98 -13.75
N GLY A 82 -13.75 14.09 -14.47
CA GLY A 82 -14.11 12.68 -14.63
C GLY A 82 -13.47 11.74 -13.59
N GLU A 83 -12.56 12.23 -12.75
CA GLU A 83 -11.82 11.42 -11.76
C GLU A 83 -12.03 12.01 -10.36
N PRO A 84 -13.16 11.76 -9.69
CA PRO A 84 -13.48 12.45 -8.46
C PRO A 84 -12.44 12.14 -7.37
N PRO A 85 -12.01 13.15 -6.60
CA PRO A 85 -11.13 12.92 -5.46
C PRO A 85 -11.84 12.04 -4.42
N GLY A 86 -11.08 11.19 -3.74
CA GLY A 86 -11.63 10.27 -2.76
C GLY A 86 -10.55 9.69 -1.86
N GLU A 87 -10.96 9.28 -0.66
CA GLU A 87 -10.12 8.53 0.27
C GLU A 87 -10.78 7.18 0.53
N GLN A 88 -9.98 6.11 0.48
CA GLN A 88 -10.46 4.74 0.63
C GLN A 88 -9.52 3.99 1.58
N LEU A 89 -10.10 3.13 2.39
CA LEU A 89 -9.35 2.13 3.14
C LEU A 89 -8.84 1.06 2.18
N ALA A 90 -7.66 0.56 2.47
CA ALA A 90 -7.02 -0.49 1.71
C ALA A 90 -6.61 -1.64 2.62
N ASP A 91 -6.79 -2.87 2.15
CA ASP A 91 -6.17 -4.03 2.76
C ASP A 91 -4.71 -4.09 2.30
N VAL A 92 -3.79 -4.38 3.22
CA VAL A 92 -2.36 -4.49 2.91
C VAL A 92 -1.94 -5.95 2.98
N ILE A 93 -1.55 -6.49 1.82
CA ILE A 93 -1.24 -7.92 1.66
C ILE A 93 0.26 -8.21 1.72
N ASP A 94 1.10 -7.19 1.55
CA ASP A 94 2.54 -7.21 1.81
C ASP A 94 2.93 -5.87 2.44
N GLY A 95 3.50 -5.89 3.65
CA GLY A 95 3.84 -4.70 4.44
C GLY A 95 5.35 -4.56 4.67
N ARG A 96 6.19 -5.12 3.81
CA ARG A 96 7.65 -5.06 4.00
C ARG A 96 8.18 -3.66 3.68
N PRO A 97 9.22 -3.16 4.38
CA PRO A 97 9.78 -1.83 4.08
C PRO A 97 10.28 -1.62 2.64
N ALA A 98 10.61 -2.72 1.94
CA ALA A 98 11.04 -2.69 0.54
C ALA A 98 9.88 -2.69 -0.46
N LEU A 99 8.70 -3.17 -0.07
CA LEU A 99 7.51 -3.32 -0.90
C LEU A 99 6.26 -3.31 0.00
N ILE A 100 5.37 -2.37 -0.26
CA ILE A 100 4.04 -2.35 0.37
C ILE A 100 3.00 -2.53 -0.72
N THR A 101 2.16 -3.54 -0.59
CA THR A 101 1.10 -3.85 -1.56
C THR A 101 -0.28 -3.62 -0.94
N PHE A 102 -1.03 -2.68 -1.51
CA PHE A 102 -2.38 -2.31 -1.10
C PHE A 102 -3.39 -2.88 -2.09
N LEU A 103 -4.53 -3.33 -1.57
CA LEU A 103 -5.69 -3.80 -2.30
C LEU A 103 -6.87 -2.87 -1.98
N VAL A 104 -7.44 -2.25 -2.99
CA VAL A 104 -8.56 -1.31 -2.85
C VAL A 104 -9.72 -1.76 -3.74
N PRO A 105 -10.87 -2.14 -3.17
CA PRO A 105 -12.10 -2.32 -3.93
C PRO A 105 -12.57 -0.99 -4.52
N ASP A 106 -12.75 -0.92 -5.83
CA ASP A 106 -13.28 0.26 -6.54
C ASP A 106 -14.55 -0.14 -7.31
N GLY A 107 -15.66 -0.23 -6.58
CA GLY A 107 -16.90 -0.80 -7.10
C GLY A 107 -16.74 -2.28 -7.47
N PRO A 108 -16.97 -2.69 -8.73
CA PRO A 108 -16.78 -4.07 -9.20
C PRO A 108 -15.32 -4.37 -9.58
N GLU A 109 -14.48 -3.34 -9.61
CA GLU A 109 -13.07 -3.43 -9.94
C GLU A 109 -12.24 -3.46 -8.65
N ILE A 110 -10.99 -3.86 -8.78
CA ILE A 110 -10.01 -3.89 -7.71
C ILE A 110 -8.76 -3.19 -8.22
N MET A 111 -8.32 -2.17 -7.49
CA MET A 111 -7.02 -1.54 -7.67
C MET A 111 -5.99 -2.19 -6.75
N VAL A 112 -4.89 -2.65 -7.33
CA VAL A 112 -3.72 -3.16 -6.62
C VAL A 112 -2.62 -2.12 -6.74
N TYR A 113 -2.07 -1.65 -5.62
CA TYR A 113 -0.95 -0.70 -5.59
C TYR A 113 0.26 -1.38 -4.99
N SER A 114 1.34 -1.49 -5.75
CA SER A 114 2.65 -1.97 -5.29
C SER A 114 3.61 -0.81 -5.19
N LEU A 115 3.80 -0.30 -3.97
CA LEU A 115 4.72 0.78 -3.65
C LEU A 115 6.08 0.18 -3.30
N TYR A 116 7.13 0.67 -3.97
CA TYR A 116 8.53 0.36 -3.66
C TYR A 116 9.15 1.58 -2.97
N PRO A 117 9.06 1.71 -1.63
CA PRO A 117 9.30 3.00 -0.99
C PRO A 117 10.76 3.44 -1.12
N THR A 118 11.69 2.49 -1.03
CA THR A 118 13.14 2.73 -1.20
C THR A 118 13.53 3.19 -2.61
N LYS A 119 12.65 3.02 -3.60
CA LYS A 119 12.87 3.41 -5.00
C LYS A 119 12.03 4.62 -5.42
N GLY A 120 11.12 5.09 -4.56
CA GLY A 120 10.15 6.13 -4.90
C GLY A 120 9.37 5.77 -6.16
N LEU A 121 8.94 4.51 -6.28
CA LEU A 121 8.26 3.98 -7.46
C LEU A 121 6.94 3.32 -7.05
N LEU A 122 5.89 3.61 -7.79
CA LEU A 122 4.61 2.93 -7.70
C LEU A 122 4.34 2.19 -9.00
N LEU A 123 3.90 0.95 -8.87
CA LEU A 123 3.20 0.20 -9.91
C LEU A 123 1.78 -0.06 -9.40
N ALA A 124 0.77 0.29 -10.19
CA ALA A 124 -0.61 -0.03 -9.88
C ALA A 124 -1.26 -0.81 -11.01
N SER A 125 -2.23 -1.66 -10.69
CA SER A 125 -3.03 -2.36 -11.67
C SER A 125 -4.49 -2.37 -11.30
N LEU A 126 -5.35 -2.20 -12.31
CA LEU A 126 -6.79 -2.33 -12.18
C LEU A 126 -7.21 -3.71 -12.67
N HIS A 127 -8.14 -4.35 -11.96
CA HIS A 127 -8.69 -5.66 -12.31
C HIS A 127 -10.20 -5.66 -12.12
N GLY A 128 -10.97 -5.97 -13.16
CA GLY A 128 -12.40 -6.22 -13.00
C GLY A 128 -13.21 -5.92 -14.26
N PRO A 129 -14.50 -6.27 -14.27
CA PRO A 129 -15.38 -5.82 -15.34
C PRO A 129 -15.60 -4.31 -15.21
N SER A 130 -15.34 -3.55 -16.28
CA SER A 130 -15.69 -2.13 -16.24
C SER A 130 -17.21 -1.98 -16.29
N ASN A 131 -17.78 -1.37 -15.26
CA ASN A 131 -19.21 -1.06 -15.18
C ASN A 131 -19.70 -0.25 -16.38
N ALA A 132 -18.83 0.53 -17.01
CA ALA A 132 -19.18 1.38 -18.14
C ALA A 132 -19.27 0.63 -19.47
N THR A 133 -18.61 -0.54 -19.60
CA THR A 133 -18.51 -1.24 -20.89
C THR A 133 -18.99 -2.69 -20.86
N ALA A 134 -19.36 -3.24 -19.70
CA ALA A 134 -19.78 -4.64 -19.55
C ALA A 134 -18.75 -5.66 -20.08
N ASP A 135 -17.47 -5.30 -20.02
CA ASP A 135 -16.33 -6.06 -20.57
C ASP A 135 -15.28 -6.31 -19.48
N ALA A 136 -14.54 -7.43 -19.59
CA ALA A 136 -13.36 -7.65 -18.76
C ALA A 136 -12.34 -6.55 -19.01
N THR A 137 -11.98 -5.81 -17.96
CA THR A 137 -11.14 -4.62 -18.02
C THR A 137 -9.97 -4.75 -17.05
N GLY A 138 -8.88 -4.08 -17.39
CA GLY A 138 -7.85 -3.78 -16.44
C GLY A 138 -6.92 -2.69 -16.94
N GLY A 139 -5.93 -2.37 -16.12
CA GLY A 139 -4.95 -1.37 -16.47
C GLY A 139 -3.66 -1.59 -15.72
N THR A 140 -2.57 -1.02 -16.23
CA THR A 140 -1.31 -0.89 -15.51
C THR A 140 -0.86 0.56 -15.53
N PHE A 141 -0.44 1.06 -14.37
CA PHE A 141 -0.05 2.44 -14.17
C PHE A 141 1.24 2.51 -13.38
N THR A 142 2.08 3.49 -13.69
CA THR A 142 3.34 3.72 -12.99
C THR A 142 3.50 5.19 -12.66
N ALA A 143 4.12 5.46 -11.53
CA ALA A 143 4.42 6.81 -11.09
C ALA A 143 5.71 6.86 -10.27
N ARG A 144 6.40 8.01 -10.32
CA ARG A 144 7.43 8.36 -9.34
C ARG A 144 6.78 9.01 -8.15
N CYS A 145 7.27 8.66 -6.97
CA CYS A 145 6.67 9.08 -5.72
C CYS A 145 7.70 9.77 -4.82
N LYS A 146 7.25 10.82 -4.13
CA LYS A 146 7.97 11.38 -2.99
C LYS A 146 7.53 10.61 -1.74
N VAL A 147 8.48 9.93 -1.11
CA VAL A 147 8.22 9.10 0.08
C VAL A 147 8.71 9.83 1.33
N SER A 148 7.89 9.86 2.37
CA SER A 148 8.21 10.39 3.69
C SER A 148 7.83 9.39 4.78
N ASN A 149 8.61 9.37 5.85
CA ASN A 149 8.36 8.51 7.00
C ASN A 149 8.35 9.37 8.28
N SER A 150 7.39 9.12 9.16
CA SER A 150 7.36 9.62 10.54
C SER A 150 7.49 8.47 11.52
N ARG A 151 8.10 8.75 12.69
CA ARG A 151 8.30 7.81 13.80
C ARG A 151 7.65 8.36 15.06
#